data_AF-A0A1Y1CPL8-F1
#
_entry.id   AF-A0A1Y1CPL8-F1
#
_cell.length_a   1.000
_cell.length_b   1.000
_cell.length_c   1.000
_cell.angle_alpha   90.00
_cell.angle_beta   90.00
_cell.angle_gamma   90.00
#
_symmetry.space_group_name_H-M   'P 1'
#
loop_
_entity.id
_entity.type
_entity.pdbx_description
1 polymer ?
#
loop_
_entity_poly.entity_id
_entity_poly.type
_entity_poly.pdbx_seq_one_letter_code
_entity_poly.pdbx_strand_id
1 'polypeptide(L)'
;MIQSTEQAFEILDTQVKGIPYEAIDFLRNQENTKELTKKLVFAFKNAYNGEAYYSDEHRIMLPAPLWYCIVAEKHLSEELFEPLLDMFSVEEDWDLMNEQAVYLVGLLARKFPKEFVGKVLDFIEENIKSDTKKPYLYCFEALYYASDEKFDRIHSILEKDNFHWLDHYIRVLGDLQRADTLQKFKEILSKFEGKHTAVELKYYIDVMEGKVSDFQTGTAFCEMRDPEWKNHYQHLEYIFASSESPIEQSGKINRNDACPCGSGKKYKQCCLKNQA
;
A
#
# COMPACT_ATOMS: atom_id res chain seq x y z
N MET A 1 -27.27 -16.63 1.76
CA MET A 1 -27.27 -16.38 3.22
C MET A 1 -26.18 -17.20 3.88
N ILE A 2 -25.18 -16.50 4.39
CA ILE A 2 -24.00 -17.06 5.05
C ILE A 2 -24.35 -17.37 6.50
N GLN A 3 -23.95 -18.54 6.98
CA GLN A 3 -24.32 -19.09 8.28
C GLN A 3 -23.17 -19.15 9.29
N SER A 4 -21.91 -19.02 8.83
CA SER A 4 -20.73 -19.05 9.70
C SER A 4 -19.56 -18.25 9.15
N THR A 5 -18.59 -17.94 10.02
CA THR A 5 -17.35 -17.24 9.67
C THR A 5 -16.48 -18.09 8.77
N GLU A 6 -16.42 -19.40 8.99
CA GLU A 6 -15.69 -20.35 8.15
C GLU A 6 -16.27 -20.38 6.72
N GLN A 7 -17.60 -20.37 6.59
CA GLN A 7 -18.25 -20.31 5.28
C GLN A 7 -17.92 -18.99 4.56
N ALA A 8 -17.88 -17.87 5.28
CA ALA A 8 -17.49 -16.59 4.69
C ALA A 8 -16.03 -16.60 4.21
N PHE A 9 -15.11 -17.15 5.00
CA PHE A 9 -13.71 -17.30 4.59
C PHE A 9 -13.56 -18.21 3.37
N GLU A 10 -14.26 -19.35 3.33
CA GLU A 10 -14.24 -20.24 2.18
C GLU A 10 -14.71 -19.52 0.91
N ILE A 11 -15.78 -18.72 1.00
CA ILE A 11 -16.24 -17.91 -0.13
C ILE A 11 -15.18 -16.90 -0.57
N LEU A 12 -14.59 -16.14 0.36
CA LEU A 12 -13.57 -15.14 0.01
C LEU A 12 -12.31 -15.79 -0.60
N ASP A 13 -11.88 -16.93 -0.05
CA ASP A 13 -10.67 -17.64 -0.47
C ASP A 13 -10.81 -18.33 -1.84
N THR A 14 -12.03 -18.64 -2.27
CA THR A 14 -12.30 -19.41 -3.49
C THR A 14 -13.03 -18.63 -4.57
N GLN A 15 -13.36 -17.35 -4.34
CA GLN A 15 -14.10 -16.53 -5.29
C GLN A 15 -13.29 -16.31 -6.58
N VAL A 16 -13.76 -16.91 -7.68
CA VAL A 16 -13.13 -16.79 -9.01
C VAL A 16 -13.71 -15.64 -9.83
N LYS A 17 -15.02 -15.38 -9.69
CA LYS A 17 -15.75 -14.40 -10.52
C LYS A 17 -16.72 -13.57 -9.69
N GLY A 18 -16.75 -12.28 -9.93
CA GLY A 18 -17.60 -11.32 -9.24
C GLY A 18 -17.11 -11.01 -7.83
N ILE A 19 -17.69 -9.97 -7.25
CA ILE A 19 -17.36 -9.51 -5.90
C ILE A 19 -18.20 -10.32 -4.88
N PRO A 20 -17.58 -10.93 -3.85
CA PRO A 20 -18.30 -11.74 -2.87
C PRO A 20 -19.01 -10.87 -1.81
N TYR A 21 -20.00 -10.06 -2.23
CA TYR A 21 -20.65 -9.05 -1.40
C TYR A 21 -21.20 -9.59 -0.08
N GLU A 22 -21.94 -10.71 -0.11
CA GLU A 22 -22.53 -11.28 1.11
C GLU A 22 -21.45 -11.66 2.14
N ALA A 23 -20.32 -12.21 1.69
CA ALA A 23 -19.24 -12.67 2.58
C ALA A 23 -18.44 -11.52 3.17
N ILE A 24 -18.13 -10.51 2.36
CA ILE A 24 -17.47 -9.29 2.81
C ILE A 24 -18.36 -8.58 3.85
N ASP A 25 -19.64 -8.36 3.55
CA ASP A 25 -20.57 -7.72 4.49
C ASP A 25 -20.74 -8.52 5.78
N PHE A 26 -20.86 -9.84 5.67
CA PHE A 26 -21.01 -10.71 6.82
C PHE A 26 -19.82 -10.52 7.78
N LEU A 27 -18.59 -10.60 7.29
CA LEU A 27 -17.38 -10.43 8.12
C LEU A 27 -17.20 -9.00 8.63
N ARG A 28 -17.55 -7.98 7.83
CA ARG A 28 -17.49 -6.56 8.26
C ARG A 28 -18.41 -6.24 9.43
N ASN A 29 -19.52 -6.96 9.56
CA ASN A 29 -20.53 -6.73 10.60
C ASN A 29 -20.39 -7.64 11.83
N GLN A 30 -19.37 -8.52 11.87
CA GLN A 30 -19.06 -9.32 13.05
C GLN A 30 -18.21 -8.53 14.06
N GLU A 31 -18.18 -9.02 15.30
CA GLU A 31 -17.16 -8.56 16.25
C GLU A 31 -15.77 -9.01 15.79
N ASN A 32 -14.75 -8.21 16.11
CA ASN A 32 -13.38 -8.57 15.78
C ASN A 32 -12.91 -9.74 16.66
N THR A 33 -12.99 -10.95 16.12
CA THR A 33 -12.49 -12.15 16.79
C THR A 33 -10.99 -12.35 16.52
N LYS A 34 -10.31 -13.07 17.42
CA LYS A 34 -8.90 -13.46 17.20
C LYS A 34 -8.71 -14.25 15.90
N GLU A 35 -9.71 -15.02 15.49
CA GLU A 35 -9.69 -15.78 14.25
C GLU A 35 -9.75 -14.85 13.03
N LEU A 36 -10.66 -13.88 13.04
CA LEU A 36 -10.74 -12.87 12.00
C LEU A 36 -9.45 -12.06 11.90
N THR A 37 -8.92 -11.56 13.02
CA THR A 37 -7.63 -10.84 13.02
C THR A 37 -6.52 -11.70 12.41
N LYS A 38 -6.41 -12.99 12.78
CA LYS A 38 -5.42 -13.90 12.20
C LYS A 38 -5.59 -14.06 10.69
N LYS A 39 -6.83 -14.15 10.21
CA LYS A 39 -7.14 -14.29 8.79
C LYS A 39 -6.75 -13.03 8.01
N LEU A 40 -7.05 -11.85 8.54
CA LEU A 40 -6.65 -10.56 7.96
C LEU A 40 -5.12 -10.43 7.89
N VAL A 41 -4.42 -10.71 8.99
CA VAL A 41 -2.94 -10.69 9.04
C VAL A 41 -2.35 -11.67 8.02
N PHE A 42 -2.91 -12.88 7.92
CA PHE A 42 -2.47 -13.86 6.94
C PHE A 42 -2.66 -13.36 5.51
N ALA A 43 -3.83 -12.80 5.20
CA ALA A 43 -4.11 -12.26 3.87
C ALA A 43 -3.16 -11.13 3.49
N PHE A 44 -2.85 -10.25 4.44
CA PHE A 44 -1.97 -9.12 4.19
C PHE A 44 -0.54 -9.56 3.88
N LYS A 45 0.01 -10.46 4.73
CA LYS A 45 1.35 -11.03 4.54
C LYS A 45 1.51 -11.82 3.24
N ASN A 46 0.41 -12.32 2.68
CA ASN A 46 0.41 -13.18 1.51
C ASN A 46 -0.26 -12.53 0.30
N ALA A 47 -0.48 -11.21 0.29
CA ALA A 47 -1.27 -10.54 -0.75
C ALA A 47 -0.77 -10.81 -2.18
N TYR A 48 0.54 -11.03 -2.33
CA TYR A 48 1.19 -11.34 -3.60
C TYR A 48 1.82 -12.75 -3.64
N ASN A 49 1.48 -13.61 -2.67
CA ASN A 49 2.05 -14.96 -2.59
C ASN A 49 1.24 -15.94 -3.43
N GLY A 50 1.84 -16.42 -4.52
CA GLY A 50 1.25 -17.43 -5.39
C GLY A 50 0.97 -18.76 -4.68
N GLU A 51 1.76 -19.18 -3.69
CA GLU A 51 1.47 -20.41 -2.94
C GLU A 51 0.20 -20.30 -2.10
N ALA A 52 -0.18 -19.08 -1.70
CA ALA A 52 -1.37 -18.84 -0.88
C ALA A 52 -2.64 -18.61 -1.72
N TYR A 53 -2.53 -17.87 -2.84
CA TYR A 53 -3.71 -17.38 -3.57
C TYR A 53 -3.74 -17.71 -5.06
N TYR A 54 -2.78 -18.47 -5.58
CA TYR A 54 -2.87 -18.95 -6.96
C TYR A 54 -3.79 -20.17 -7.05
N SER A 55 -4.80 -20.10 -7.94
CA SER A 55 -5.61 -21.25 -8.29
C SER A 55 -4.99 -21.99 -9.49
N ASP A 56 -4.51 -23.22 -9.29
CA ASP A 56 -4.01 -24.05 -10.41
C ASP A 56 -5.12 -24.46 -11.38
N GLU A 57 -6.36 -24.66 -10.89
CA GLU A 57 -7.53 -25.03 -11.69
C GLU A 57 -7.89 -23.90 -12.67
N HIS A 58 -7.94 -22.66 -12.18
CA HIS A 58 -8.35 -21.50 -12.96
C HIS A 58 -7.17 -20.74 -13.58
N ARG A 59 -5.94 -21.06 -13.17
CA ARG A 59 -4.68 -20.42 -13.60
C ARG A 59 -4.67 -18.90 -13.39
N ILE A 60 -5.14 -18.47 -12.21
CA ILE A 60 -5.20 -17.05 -11.83
C ILE A 60 -4.70 -16.84 -10.41
N MET A 61 -4.23 -15.61 -10.12
CA MET A 61 -4.17 -15.11 -8.76
C MET A 61 -5.58 -14.74 -8.32
N LEU A 62 -6.06 -15.36 -7.25
CA LEU A 62 -7.37 -15.06 -6.69
C LEU A 62 -7.36 -13.68 -6.02
N PRO A 63 -8.42 -12.87 -6.16
CA PRO A 63 -8.50 -11.54 -5.56
C PRO A 63 -8.77 -11.57 -4.05
N ALA A 64 -8.69 -12.74 -3.40
CA ALA A 64 -9.00 -12.94 -1.99
C ALA A 64 -8.30 -11.93 -1.05
N PRO A 65 -7.00 -11.58 -1.23
CA PRO A 65 -6.36 -10.53 -0.43
C PRO A 65 -7.11 -9.20 -0.45
N LEU A 66 -7.63 -8.78 -1.61
CA LEU A 66 -8.37 -7.53 -1.74
C LEU A 66 -9.64 -7.56 -0.90
N TRP A 67 -10.37 -8.68 -0.95
CA TRP A 67 -11.56 -8.86 -0.14
C TRP A 67 -11.27 -8.76 1.36
N TYR A 68 -10.16 -9.33 1.82
CA TYR A 68 -9.74 -9.20 3.21
C TYR A 68 -9.31 -7.76 3.56
N CYS A 69 -8.67 -7.03 2.65
CA CYS A 69 -8.38 -5.60 2.84
C CYS A 69 -9.67 -4.75 2.94
N ILE A 70 -10.73 -5.09 2.22
CA ILE A 70 -12.04 -4.45 2.38
C ILE A 70 -12.66 -4.81 3.73
N VAL A 71 -12.58 -6.07 4.16
CA VAL A 71 -13.06 -6.47 5.50
C VAL A 71 -12.32 -5.70 6.59
N ALA A 72 -11.01 -5.52 6.45
CA ALA A 72 -10.15 -4.85 7.43
C ALA A 72 -10.54 -3.39 7.73
N GLU A 73 -11.24 -2.69 6.82
CA GLU A 73 -11.73 -1.32 7.08
C GLU A 73 -12.57 -1.21 8.37
N LYS A 74 -13.26 -2.28 8.78
CA LYS A 74 -14.05 -2.35 10.02
C LYS A 74 -13.33 -3.01 11.19
N HIS A 75 -12.13 -3.56 10.95
CA HIS A 75 -11.38 -4.40 11.89
C HIS A 75 -9.95 -3.89 12.12
N LEU A 76 -9.74 -2.58 12.03
CA LEU A 76 -8.45 -1.92 12.20
C LEU A 76 -7.80 -2.25 13.56
N SER A 77 -6.58 -2.78 13.55
CA SER A 77 -5.81 -3.13 14.76
C SER A 77 -4.31 -2.98 14.52
N GLU A 78 -3.52 -2.95 15.60
CA GLU A 78 -2.06 -2.81 15.55
C GLU A 78 -1.39 -4.01 14.85
N GLU A 79 -2.00 -5.20 14.90
CA GLU A 79 -1.51 -6.40 14.24
C GLU A 79 -1.47 -6.27 12.71
N LEU A 80 -2.20 -5.30 12.14
CA LEU A 80 -2.22 -5.03 10.70
C LEU A 80 -1.11 -4.07 10.26
N PHE A 81 -0.40 -3.41 11.17
CA PHE A 81 0.57 -2.36 10.82
C PHE A 81 1.70 -2.88 9.92
N GLU A 82 2.46 -3.86 10.40
CA GLU A 82 3.59 -4.42 9.66
C GLU A 82 3.13 -5.16 8.40
N PRO A 83 2.12 -6.05 8.44
CA PRO A 83 1.62 -6.72 7.24
C PRO A 83 1.16 -5.77 6.12
N LEU A 84 0.56 -4.62 6.49
CA LEU A 84 0.15 -3.62 5.50
C LEU A 84 1.36 -2.92 4.89
N LEU A 85 2.33 -2.49 5.70
CA LEU A 85 3.53 -1.82 5.20
C LEU A 85 4.37 -2.74 4.30
N ASP A 86 4.45 -4.03 4.64
CA ASP A 86 5.14 -5.04 3.84
C ASP A 86 4.57 -5.18 2.41
N MET A 87 3.28 -4.85 2.20
CA MET A 87 2.70 -4.83 0.85
C MET A 87 3.38 -3.82 -0.08
N PHE A 88 3.91 -2.73 0.47
CA PHE A 88 4.62 -1.71 -0.32
C PHE A 88 6.09 -2.05 -0.55
N SER A 89 6.53 -3.22 -0.06
CA SER A 89 7.88 -3.76 -0.23
C SER A 89 7.99 -4.77 -1.38
N VAL A 90 6.97 -4.90 -2.24
CA VAL A 90 7.04 -5.74 -3.45
C VAL A 90 7.02 -4.89 -4.72
N GLU A 91 7.55 -5.43 -5.82
CA GLU A 91 7.52 -4.78 -7.14
C GLU A 91 6.25 -5.13 -7.95
N GLU A 92 5.35 -5.90 -7.36
CA GLU A 92 4.07 -6.26 -7.99
C GLU A 92 3.15 -5.05 -8.03
N ASP A 93 2.54 -4.82 -9.19
CA ASP A 93 1.63 -3.70 -9.40
C ASP A 93 0.21 -4.21 -9.62
N TRP A 94 -0.64 -4.02 -8.61
CA TRP A 94 -2.07 -4.27 -8.71
C TRP A 94 -2.81 -3.05 -8.19
N ASP A 95 -3.23 -2.18 -9.12
CA ASP A 95 -3.84 -0.88 -8.84
C ASP A 95 -4.91 -0.93 -7.75
N LEU A 96 -5.88 -1.84 -7.87
CA LEU A 96 -6.99 -1.96 -6.90
C LEU A 96 -6.52 -2.36 -5.51
N MET A 97 -5.49 -3.20 -5.41
CA MET A 97 -4.89 -3.56 -4.13
C MET A 97 -4.10 -2.40 -3.56
N ASN A 98 -3.28 -1.73 -4.38
CA ASN A 98 -2.50 -0.58 -3.96
C ASN A 98 -3.41 0.54 -3.44
N GLU A 99 -4.49 0.83 -4.15
CA GLU A 99 -5.51 1.81 -3.74
C GLU A 99 -6.18 1.43 -2.42
N GLN A 100 -6.60 0.18 -2.24
CA GLN A 100 -7.20 -0.29 -1.00
C GLN A 100 -6.19 -0.29 0.16
N ALA A 101 -4.93 -0.62 -0.10
CA ALA A 101 -3.87 -0.57 0.89
C ALA A 101 -3.59 0.88 1.34
N VAL A 102 -3.52 1.83 0.40
CA VAL A 102 -3.43 3.28 0.71
C VAL A 102 -4.63 3.73 1.54
N TYR A 103 -5.85 3.30 1.19
CA TYR A 103 -7.04 3.60 1.99
C TYR A 103 -6.89 3.12 3.45
N LEU A 104 -6.38 1.90 3.65
CA LEU A 104 -6.12 1.36 4.98
C LEU A 104 -4.99 2.09 5.73
N VAL A 105 -3.95 2.58 5.03
CA VAL A 105 -2.90 3.41 5.63
C VAL A 105 -3.53 4.66 6.25
N GLY A 106 -4.36 5.37 5.50
CA GLY A 106 -5.07 6.55 6.00
C GLY A 106 -5.97 6.23 7.20
N LEU A 107 -6.76 5.14 7.11
CA LEU A 107 -7.64 4.71 8.21
C LEU A 107 -6.87 4.34 9.49
N LEU A 108 -5.76 3.59 9.38
CA LEU A 108 -4.93 3.21 10.52
C LEU A 108 -4.21 4.43 11.10
N ALA A 109 -3.71 5.34 10.27
CA ALA A 109 -3.07 6.57 10.71
C ALA A 109 -4.06 7.48 11.45
N ARG A 110 -5.30 7.58 10.96
CA ARG A 110 -6.37 8.30 11.66
C ARG A 110 -6.73 7.69 13.01
N LYS A 111 -6.78 6.36 13.09
CA LYS A 111 -7.16 5.64 14.32
C LYS A 111 -6.02 5.58 15.35
N PHE A 112 -4.78 5.44 14.88
CA PHE A 112 -3.56 5.26 15.68
C PHE A 112 -2.47 6.26 15.25
N PRO A 113 -2.71 7.58 15.36
CA PRO A 113 -1.80 8.60 14.83
C PRO A 113 -0.44 8.62 15.52
N LYS A 114 -0.34 8.03 16.72
CA LYS A 114 0.92 7.92 17.44
C LYS A 114 1.71 6.70 17.02
N GLU A 115 1.08 5.54 17.15
CA GLU A 115 1.69 4.22 16.99
C GLU A 115 1.94 3.91 15.52
N PHE A 116 0.94 4.07 14.66
CA PHE A 116 1.05 3.70 13.26
C PHE A 116 1.94 4.65 12.47
N VAL A 117 1.80 5.97 12.66
CA VAL A 117 2.69 6.94 11.99
C VAL A 117 4.14 6.73 12.45
N GLY A 118 4.38 6.33 13.70
CA GLY A 118 5.71 5.93 14.17
C GLY A 118 6.29 4.77 13.34
N LYS A 119 5.51 3.70 13.16
CA LYS A 119 5.88 2.54 12.33
C LYS A 119 6.10 2.90 10.87
N VAL A 120 5.28 3.80 10.31
CA VAL A 120 5.46 4.32 8.95
C VAL A 120 6.81 5.04 8.82
N LEU A 121 7.17 5.91 9.77
CA LEU A 121 8.46 6.60 9.71
C LEU A 121 9.64 5.63 9.84
N ASP A 122 9.54 4.61 10.69
CA ASP A 122 10.55 3.54 10.78
C ASP A 122 10.72 2.86 9.41
N PHE A 123 9.60 2.47 8.79
CA PHE A 123 9.57 1.81 7.49
C PHE A 123 10.14 2.68 6.36
N ILE A 124 9.83 3.97 6.33
CA ILE A 124 10.38 4.92 5.34
C ILE A 124 11.90 4.99 5.47
N GLU A 125 12.41 5.18 6.69
CA GLU A 125 13.85 5.31 6.93
C GLU A 125 14.61 4.02 6.60
N GLU A 126 14.03 2.85 6.91
CA GLU A 126 14.59 1.55 6.53
C GLU A 126 14.66 1.38 5.01
N ASN A 127 13.60 1.74 4.29
CA ASN A 127 13.58 1.65 2.82
C ASN A 127 14.60 2.61 2.19
N ILE A 128 14.70 3.87 2.66
CA ILE A 128 15.73 4.82 2.21
C ILE A 128 17.13 4.25 2.47
N LYS A 129 17.38 3.72 3.68
CA LYS A 129 18.67 3.11 4.05
C LYS A 129 19.02 1.91 3.18
N SER A 130 18.02 1.16 2.72
CA SER A 130 18.19 0.01 1.84
C SER A 130 18.42 0.38 0.37
N ASP A 131 18.36 1.67 0.01
CA ASP A 131 18.50 2.20 -1.36
C ASP A 131 17.53 1.54 -2.36
N THR A 132 16.32 1.20 -1.89
CA THR A 132 15.32 0.54 -2.72
C THR A 132 14.42 1.53 -3.47
N LYS A 133 13.95 1.11 -4.65
CA LYS A 133 12.95 1.81 -5.47
C LYS A 133 11.56 1.19 -5.39
N LYS A 134 11.34 0.30 -4.42
CA LYS A 134 10.02 -0.28 -4.13
C LYS A 134 9.00 0.83 -3.82
N PRO A 135 7.70 0.60 -4.05
CA PRO A 135 6.69 1.65 -4.01
C PRO A 135 6.24 2.01 -2.57
N TYR A 136 7.18 2.16 -1.64
CA TYR A 136 6.87 2.59 -0.27
C TYR A 136 6.32 4.02 -0.17
N LEU A 137 6.26 4.78 -1.27
CA LEU A 137 5.60 6.09 -1.32
C LEU A 137 4.13 6.01 -0.87
N TYR A 138 3.46 4.88 -1.07
CA TYR A 138 2.05 4.69 -0.69
C TYR A 138 1.82 4.84 0.82
N CYS A 139 2.82 4.59 1.66
CA CYS A 139 2.70 4.79 3.10
C CYS A 139 2.73 6.27 3.52
N PHE A 140 3.12 7.21 2.63
CA PHE A 140 3.18 8.65 2.95
C PHE A 140 1.80 9.23 3.24
N GLU A 141 0.73 8.57 2.79
CA GLU A 141 -0.66 8.85 3.16
C GLU A 141 -0.84 8.99 4.69
N ALA A 142 -0.08 8.25 5.50
CA ALA A 142 -0.17 8.33 6.96
C ALA A 142 0.27 9.70 7.52
N LEU A 143 1.07 10.47 6.78
CA LEU A 143 1.60 11.75 7.24
C LEU A 143 0.53 12.84 7.38
N TYR A 144 -0.61 12.69 6.69
CA TYR A 144 -1.79 13.55 6.89
C TYR A 144 -2.34 13.51 8.33
N TYR A 145 -2.04 12.44 9.09
CA TYR A 145 -2.45 12.29 10.49
C TYR A 145 -1.25 12.33 11.45
N ALA A 146 -0.08 12.79 10.99
CA ALA A 146 1.08 12.93 11.84
C ALA A 146 0.82 13.96 12.95
N SER A 147 1.17 13.58 14.18
CA SER A 147 1.09 14.47 15.34
C SER A 147 2.28 15.42 15.38
N ASP A 148 2.10 16.61 15.98
CA ASP A 148 3.12 17.68 15.98
C ASP A 148 4.49 17.23 16.45
N GLU A 149 4.56 16.35 17.46
CA GLU A 149 5.81 15.84 18.01
C GLU A 149 6.65 14.99 17.03
N LYS A 150 6.08 14.60 15.88
CA LYS A 150 6.78 13.85 14.84
C LYS A 150 7.42 14.73 13.77
N PHE A 151 7.10 16.02 13.71
CA PHE A 151 7.52 16.85 12.58
C PHE A 151 9.02 17.08 12.51
N ASP A 152 9.71 17.15 13.66
CA ASP A 152 11.18 17.18 13.68
C ASP A 152 11.79 15.96 12.99
N ARG A 153 11.23 14.75 13.23
CA ARG A 153 11.67 13.51 12.58
C ARG A 153 11.32 13.52 11.09
N ILE A 154 10.09 13.90 10.73
CA ILE A 154 9.61 14.02 9.35
C ILE A 154 10.49 14.96 8.53
N HIS A 155 10.81 16.14 9.06
CA HIS A 155 11.68 17.11 8.40
C HIS A 155 13.12 16.61 8.24
N SER A 156 13.62 15.81 9.19
CA SER A 156 14.95 15.21 9.07
C SER A 156 15.06 14.20 7.92
N ILE A 157 13.95 13.58 7.50
CA ILE A 157 13.92 12.60 6.42
C ILE A 157 14.18 13.25 5.04
N LEU A 158 13.75 14.51 4.85
CA LEU A 158 13.97 15.29 3.62
C LEU A 158 15.45 15.43 3.24
N GLU A 159 16.34 15.29 4.21
CA GLU A 159 17.78 15.48 4.03
C GLU A 159 18.55 14.17 3.86
N LYS A 160 17.88 13.02 3.89
CA LYS A 160 18.56 11.74 3.69
C LYS A 160 18.97 11.58 2.22
N ASP A 161 20.19 11.11 2.03
CA ASP A 161 20.67 10.64 0.73
C ASP A 161 19.87 9.42 0.26
N ASN A 162 19.88 9.15 -1.04
CA ASN A 162 19.20 7.99 -1.67
C ASN A 162 17.68 7.94 -1.44
N PHE A 163 17.05 9.09 -1.17
CA PHE A 163 15.60 9.15 -1.04
C PHE A 163 14.91 9.20 -2.42
N HIS A 164 14.64 8.04 -3.01
CA HIS A 164 14.05 7.91 -4.36
C HIS A 164 12.66 8.55 -4.51
N TRP A 165 11.88 8.67 -3.43
CA TRP A 165 10.52 9.22 -3.44
C TRP A 165 10.42 10.64 -2.84
N LEU A 166 11.54 11.37 -2.79
CA LEU A 166 11.61 12.70 -2.17
C LEU A 166 10.55 13.68 -2.70
N ASP A 167 10.33 13.73 -4.02
CA ASP A 167 9.35 14.65 -4.61
C ASP A 167 7.90 14.34 -4.15
N HIS A 168 7.55 13.05 -4.00
CA HIS A 168 6.25 12.64 -3.46
C HIS A 168 6.13 13.00 -1.97
N TYR A 169 7.21 12.85 -1.21
CA TYR A 169 7.25 13.23 0.20
C TYR A 169 7.08 14.74 0.38
N ILE A 170 7.75 15.55 -0.45
CA ILE A 170 7.58 17.01 -0.50
C ILE A 170 6.14 17.38 -0.79
N ARG A 171 5.51 16.74 -1.77
CA ARG A 171 4.10 16.98 -2.11
C ARG A 171 3.18 16.79 -0.91
N VAL A 172 3.27 15.63 -0.24
CA VAL A 172 2.43 15.35 0.94
C VAL A 172 2.67 16.40 2.03
N LEU A 173 3.92 16.74 2.34
CA LEU A 173 4.22 17.76 3.35
C LEU A 173 3.77 19.17 2.96
N GLY A 174 3.82 19.49 1.68
CA GLY A 174 3.28 20.72 1.11
C GLY A 174 1.77 20.81 1.29
N ASP A 175 1.04 19.70 1.08
CA ASP A 175 -0.41 19.64 1.30
C ASP A 175 -0.79 19.92 2.77
N LEU A 176 0.08 19.62 3.74
CA LEU A 176 -0.18 19.94 5.16
C LEU A 176 -0.10 21.42 5.51
N GLN A 177 0.46 22.26 4.63
CA GLN A 177 0.51 23.73 4.77
C GLN A 177 1.08 24.23 6.12
N ARG A 178 2.03 23.49 6.72
CA ARG A 178 2.60 23.85 8.02
C ARG A 178 3.70 24.92 7.93
N ALA A 179 3.74 25.82 8.90
CA ALA A 179 4.74 26.89 8.96
C ALA A 179 6.18 26.37 9.16
N ASP A 180 6.37 25.32 9.97
CA ASP A 180 7.66 24.67 10.19
C ASP A 180 8.15 23.93 8.94
N THR A 181 7.26 23.25 8.21
CA THR A 181 7.55 22.66 6.89
C THR A 181 7.97 23.73 5.87
N LEU A 182 7.30 24.88 5.82
CA LEU A 182 7.70 25.99 4.94
C LEU A 182 9.12 26.45 5.24
N GLN A 183 9.45 26.61 6.53
CA GLN A 183 10.80 26.97 6.95
C GLN A 183 11.82 25.91 6.51
N LYS A 184 11.46 24.62 6.63
CA LYS A 184 12.32 23.53 6.19
C LYS A 184 12.55 23.52 4.69
N PHE A 185 11.50 23.69 3.89
CA PHE A 185 11.60 23.75 2.43
C PHE A 185 12.53 24.89 1.97
N LYS A 186 12.42 26.06 2.60
CA LYS A 186 13.32 27.20 2.33
C LYS A 186 14.78 26.89 2.67
N GLU A 187 15.02 26.22 3.80
CA GLU A 187 16.36 25.82 4.24
C GLU A 187 17.03 24.87 3.23
N ILE A 188 16.31 23.86 2.74
CA ILE A 188 16.88 22.81 1.89
C ILE A 188 16.89 23.16 0.39
N LEU A 189 16.15 24.18 -0.05
CA LEU A 189 15.99 24.53 -1.48
C LEU A 189 17.32 24.66 -2.23
N SER A 190 18.32 25.32 -1.64
CA SER A 190 19.63 25.54 -2.27
C SER A 190 20.39 24.23 -2.52
N LYS A 191 20.14 23.17 -1.74
CA LYS A 191 20.76 21.85 -1.92
C LYS A 191 20.32 21.16 -3.22
N PHE A 192 19.17 21.57 -3.76
CA PHE A 192 18.57 20.98 -4.96
C PHE A 192 18.67 21.88 -6.19
N GLU A 193 19.42 22.99 -6.13
CA GLU A 193 19.57 23.90 -7.25
C GLU A 193 20.01 23.17 -8.53
N GLY A 194 19.32 23.43 -9.64
CA GLY A 194 19.53 22.75 -10.92
C GLY A 194 18.89 21.35 -11.04
N LYS A 195 18.17 20.86 -10.03
CA LYS A 195 17.43 19.60 -10.07
C LYS A 195 15.91 19.83 -10.12
N HIS A 196 15.18 18.80 -10.58
CA HIS A 196 13.70 18.79 -10.58
C HIS A 196 13.11 19.10 -9.20
N THR A 197 13.65 18.50 -8.14
CA THR A 197 13.23 18.71 -6.76
C THR A 197 13.22 20.19 -6.32
N ALA A 198 14.12 21.03 -6.85
CA ALA A 198 14.07 22.46 -6.53
C ALA A 198 12.83 23.16 -7.12
N VAL A 199 12.33 22.70 -8.27
CA VAL A 199 11.09 23.20 -8.88
C VAL A 199 9.90 22.85 -7.98
N GLU A 200 9.82 21.60 -7.54
CA GLU A 200 8.77 21.13 -6.61
C GLU A 200 8.80 21.90 -5.28
N LEU A 201 9.97 22.03 -4.65
CA LEU A 201 10.12 22.82 -3.42
C LEU A 201 9.71 24.27 -3.63
N LYS A 202 10.13 24.88 -4.74
CA LYS A 202 9.81 26.27 -5.05
C LYS A 202 8.31 26.47 -5.24
N TYR A 203 7.65 25.55 -5.94
CA TYR A 203 6.20 25.56 -6.11
C TYR A 203 5.48 25.56 -4.76
N TYR A 204 5.78 24.59 -3.88
CA TYR A 204 5.13 24.52 -2.56
C TYR A 204 5.50 25.69 -1.64
N ILE A 205 6.72 26.22 -1.70
CA ILE A 205 7.07 27.47 -1.00
C ILE A 205 6.18 28.62 -1.47
N ASP A 206 6.01 28.79 -2.78
CA ASP A 206 5.19 29.88 -3.33
C ASP A 206 3.69 29.68 -3.01
N VAL A 207 3.20 28.44 -2.99
CA VAL A 207 1.86 28.09 -2.48
C VAL A 207 1.70 28.52 -1.02
N MET A 208 2.60 28.08 -0.14
CA MET A 208 2.52 28.33 1.31
C MET A 208 2.76 29.81 1.67
N GLU A 209 3.39 30.58 0.79
CA GLU A 209 3.52 32.03 0.90
C GLU A 209 2.34 32.81 0.27
N GLY A 210 1.33 32.11 -0.25
CA GLY A 210 0.13 32.70 -0.82
C GLY A 210 0.32 33.36 -2.18
N LYS A 211 1.38 32.99 -2.92
CA LYS A 211 1.64 33.50 -4.28
C LYS A 211 0.89 32.72 -5.36
N VAL A 212 0.40 31.53 -5.03
CA VAL A 212 -0.44 30.70 -5.89
C VAL A 212 -1.87 30.78 -5.36
N SER A 213 -2.81 31.19 -6.21
CA SER A 213 -4.19 31.52 -5.81
C SER A 213 -5.21 30.43 -6.11
N ASP A 214 -4.86 29.49 -6.97
CA ASP A 214 -5.68 28.37 -7.45
C ASP A 214 -5.25 27.02 -6.85
N PHE A 215 -4.38 27.03 -5.84
CA PHE A 215 -3.95 25.81 -5.16
C PHE A 215 -5.12 25.17 -4.41
N GLN A 216 -5.37 23.90 -4.71
CA GLN A 216 -6.29 23.06 -3.94
C GLN A 216 -5.45 22.16 -3.05
N THR A 217 -5.59 22.33 -1.74
CA THR A 217 -4.92 21.49 -0.75
C THR A 217 -5.25 20.02 -0.97
N GLY A 218 -4.22 19.18 -1.07
CA GLY A 218 -4.39 17.74 -1.04
C GLY A 218 -5.04 17.29 0.26
N THR A 219 -5.82 16.22 0.21
CA THR A 219 -6.36 15.55 1.39
C THR A 219 -6.02 14.07 1.31
N ALA A 220 -5.98 13.41 2.46
CA ALA A 220 -5.81 11.97 2.54
C ALA A 220 -6.85 11.26 1.64
N PHE A 221 -6.41 10.31 0.81
CA PHE A 221 -7.26 9.46 0.00
C PHE A 221 -8.42 8.84 0.79
N CYS A 222 -8.18 8.47 2.05
CA CYS A 222 -9.24 7.90 2.88
C CYS A 222 -10.38 8.87 3.25
N GLU A 223 -10.20 10.18 3.05
CA GLU A 223 -11.25 11.20 3.18
C GLU A 223 -11.97 11.47 1.84
N MET A 224 -11.40 11.04 0.70
CA MET A 224 -11.99 11.23 -0.63
C MET A 224 -12.82 10.03 -1.09
N ARG A 225 -12.38 8.81 -0.78
CA ARG A 225 -13.08 7.59 -1.17
C ARG A 225 -14.39 7.45 -0.39
N ASP A 226 -15.46 7.04 -1.09
CA ASP A 226 -16.73 6.71 -0.44
C ASP A 226 -16.51 5.69 0.70
N PRO A 227 -16.92 6.00 1.95
CA PRO A 227 -16.79 5.08 3.07
C PRO A 227 -17.70 3.85 2.93
N GLU A 228 -18.74 3.93 2.10
CA GLU A 228 -19.54 2.77 1.71
C GLU A 228 -18.80 1.99 0.61
N TRP A 229 -18.05 0.97 1.04
CA TRP A 229 -17.18 0.16 0.18
C TRP A 229 -17.90 -0.40 -1.07
N LYS A 230 -19.20 -0.72 -0.97
CA LYS A 230 -19.97 -1.21 -2.12
C LYS A 230 -20.09 -0.17 -3.21
N ASN A 231 -20.30 1.09 -2.84
CA ASN A 231 -20.38 2.16 -3.82
C ASN A 231 -19.06 2.24 -4.59
N HIS A 232 -17.95 2.19 -3.87
CA HIS A 232 -16.63 2.22 -4.49
C HIS A 232 -16.37 1.07 -5.47
N TYR A 233 -16.74 -0.18 -5.11
CA TYR A 233 -16.39 -1.37 -5.91
C TYR A 233 -17.45 -1.84 -6.91
N GLN A 234 -18.73 -1.52 -6.75
CA GLN A 234 -19.79 -2.03 -7.64
C GLN A 234 -19.61 -1.60 -9.10
N HIS A 235 -18.97 -0.45 -9.34
CA HIS A 235 -18.66 0.04 -10.69
C HIS A 235 -17.55 -0.78 -11.37
N LEU A 236 -16.78 -1.52 -10.57
CA LEU A 236 -15.62 -2.32 -10.97
C LEU A 236 -15.96 -3.81 -11.10
N GLU A 237 -17.23 -4.20 -10.94
CA GLU A 237 -17.68 -5.60 -11.04
C GLU A 237 -17.21 -6.26 -12.35
N TYR A 238 -17.15 -5.50 -13.45
CA TYR A 238 -16.70 -6.00 -14.75
C TYR A 238 -15.24 -6.50 -14.73
N ILE A 239 -14.39 -5.94 -13.87
CA ILE A 239 -12.99 -6.39 -13.69
C ILE A 239 -12.97 -7.81 -13.11
N PHE A 240 -13.94 -8.14 -12.26
CA PHE A 240 -14.06 -9.45 -11.63
C PHE A 240 -14.98 -10.39 -12.44
N ALA A 241 -15.57 -9.95 -13.55
CA ALA A 241 -16.55 -10.75 -14.30
C ALA A 241 -15.92 -11.90 -15.11
N SER A 242 -14.65 -11.78 -15.49
CA SER A 242 -13.87 -12.84 -16.13
C SER A 242 -12.87 -13.48 -15.16
N SER A 243 -12.43 -14.69 -15.47
CA SER A 243 -11.34 -15.36 -14.76
C SER A 243 -9.98 -14.93 -15.32
N GLU A 244 -9.79 -13.64 -15.59
CA GLU A 244 -8.52 -13.08 -16.04
C GLU A 244 -7.86 -12.35 -14.86
N SER A 245 -6.63 -12.73 -14.53
CA SER A 245 -5.90 -12.21 -13.37
C SER A 245 -5.38 -10.80 -13.66
N PRO A 246 -5.55 -9.82 -12.74
CA PRO A 246 -4.95 -8.50 -12.88
C PRO A 246 -3.43 -8.50 -12.74
N ILE A 247 -2.87 -9.58 -12.18
CA ILE A 247 -1.43 -9.80 -12.07
C ILE A 247 -1.05 -10.89 -13.07
N GLU A 248 -0.28 -10.55 -14.09
CA GLU A 248 0.49 -11.52 -14.88
C GLU A 248 1.71 -11.93 -14.05
N GLN A 249 1.68 -13.09 -13.40
CA GLN A 249 2.96 -13.69 -13.02
C GLN A 249 3.75 -13.88 -14.31
N SER A 250 5.00 -13.40 -14.34
CA SER A 250 5.96 -13.82 -15.35
C SER A 250 5.87 -15.35 -15.43
N GLY A 251 5.30 -15.85 -16.52
CA GLY A 251 4.68 -17.18 -16.54
C GLY A 251 5.62 -18.25 -16.02
N LYS A 252 5.07 -19.29 -15.35
CA LYS A 252 5.80 -20.45 -14.79
C LYS A 252 7.14 -20.64 -15.51
N ILE A 253 8.24 -20.18 -14.89
CA ILE A 253 9.57 -20.18 -15.51
C ILE A 253 9.83 -21.59 -16.03
N ASN A 254 9.94 -21.73 -17.35
CA ASN A 254 10.09 -23.05 -17.92
C ASN A 254 11.42 -23.63 -17.43
N ARG A 255 11.47 -24.94 -17.19
CA ARG A 255 12.67 -25.64 -16.71
C ARG A 255 13.91 -25.33 -17.58
N ASN A 256 13.70 -24.99 -18.85
CA ASN A 256 14.78 -24.67 -19.79
C ASN A 256 15.09 -23.17 -19.95
N ASP A 257 14.30 -22.27 -19.36
CA ASP A 257 14.50 -20.82 -19.48
C ASP A 257 15.71 -20.36 -18.65
N ALA A 258 16.20 -19.16 -18.93
CA ALA A 258 17.28 -18.55 -18.15
C ALA A 258 16.84 -18.40 -16.68
N CYS A 259 17.73 -18.77 -15.76
CA CYS A 259 17.43 -18.76 -14.34
C CYS A 259 17.32 -17.32 -13.82
N PRO A 260 16.25 -16.96 -13.07
CA PRO A 260 16.00 -15.59 -12.63
C PRO A 260 17.03 -15.05 -11.62
N CYS A 261 17.84 -15.91 -10.99
CA CYS A 261 18.93 -15.49 -10.11
C CYS A 261 20.14 -14.84 -10.83
N GLY A 262 20.08 -14.65 -12.15
CA GLY A 262 21.15 -14.01 -12.92
C GLY A 262 22.39 -14.87 -13.16
N SER A 263 22.35 -16.18 -12.85
CA SER A 263 23.53 -17.07 -12.99
C SER A 263 23.93 -17.43 -14.43
N GLY A 264 23.14 -17.03 -15.43
CA GLY A 264 23.34 -17.40 -16.84
C GLY A 264 23.03 -18.87 -17.18
N LYS A 265 22.59 -19.68 -16.19
CA LYS A 265 22.22 -21.10 -16.37
C LYS A 265 20.74 -21.27 -16.64
N LYS A 266 20.33 -22.42 -17.17
CA LYS A 266 18.89 -22.80 -17.27
C LYS A 266 18.30 -23.04 -15.88
N TYR A 267 17.03 -22.69 -15.67
CA TYR A 267 16.35 -22.78 -14.37
C TYR A 267 16.47 -24.17 -13.72
N LYS A 268 16.30 -25.25 -14.50
CA LYS A 268 16.46 -26.64 -14.02
C LYS A 268 17.86 -27.03 -13.57
N GLN A 269 18.88 -26.27 -13.97
CA GLN A 269 20.29 -26.53 -13.64
C GLN A 269 20.80 -25.59 -12.56
N CYS A 270 19.95 -24.74 -11.99
CA CYS A 270 20.31 -23.77 -10.98
C CYS A 270 19.31 -23.83 -9.81
N CYS A 271 18.44 -22.82 -9.65
CA CYS A 271 17.56 -22.71 -8.48
C CYS A 271 16.64 -23.91 -8.28
N LEU A 272 16.17 -24.58 -9.36
CA LEU A 272 15.34 -25.78 -9.23
C LEU A 272 16.10 -26.98 -8.65
N LYS A 273 17.43 -27.05 -8.83
CA LYS A 273 18.27 -28.10 -8.23
C LYS A 273 18.56 -27.85 -6.75
N ASN A 274 18.47 -26.60 -6.31
CA ASN A 274 18.73 -26.21 -4.92
C ASN A 274 17.47 -26.28 -4.04
N GLN A 275 16.33 -26.69 -4.60
CA GLN A 275 15.07 -26.95 -3.89
C GLN A 275 14.90 -28.46 -3.54
N ALA A 276 15.98 -29.25 -3.61
CA ALA A 276 16.02 -30.68 -3.29
C ALA A 276 16.98 -30.95 -2.13
#